data_AF-A0A7V3PSP1-F1
#
_entry.id   AF-A0A7V3PSP1-F1
#
_cell.length_a   1.000
_cell.length_b   1.000
_cell.length_c   1.000
_cell.angle_alpha   90.00
_cell.angle_beta   90.00
_cell.angle_gamma   90.00
#
_symmetry.space_group_name_H-M   'P 1'
#
loop_
_entity.id
_entity.type
_entity.pdbx_description
1 polymer ?
#
loop_
_entity_poly.entity_id
_entity_poly.type
_entity_poly.pdbx_seq_one_letter_code
_entity_poly.pdbx_strand_id
1 'polypeptide(L)' 'MTKINRFLYLLVLLAPMFLWAWPQPGDPAPNISVPDTAWQPHTIPAEYRGHVVQLFFWQST' A
#
# COMPACT_ATOMS: atom_id res chain seq x y z
N MET A 1 27.73 11.29 22.72
CA MET A 1 26.66 10.27 22.65
C MET A 1 25.24 10.87 22.55
N THR A 2 25.05 12.03 21.93
CA THR A 2 23.75 12.77 21.91
C THR A 2 23.08 12.89 20.54
N LYS A 3 23.78 12.53 19.44
CA LYS A 3 23.26 12.68 18.07
C LYS A 3 22.21 11.62 17.69
N ILE A 4 22.33 10.40 18.22
CA ILE A 4 21.39 9.29 17.96
C ILE A 4 19.99 9.59 18.48
N ASN A 5 19.88 10.20 19.67
CA ASN A 5 18.58 10.52 20.26
C ASN A 5 17.79 11.52 19.41
N ARG A 6 18.44 12.54 18.84
CA ARG A 6 17.77 13.50 17.94
C ARG A 6 17.18 12.84 16.69
N PHE A 7 17.86 11.84 16.12
CA PHE A 7 17.37 11.12 14.94
C PHE A 7 16.15 10.25 15.27
N LEU A 8 16.18 9.55 16.40
CA LEU A 8 15.04 8.78 16.91
C LEU A 8 13.82 9.67 17.17
N TYR A 9 13.99 10.85 17.78
CA TYR A 9 12.88 11.78 17.98
C TYR A 9 12.28 12.27 16.67
N LEU A 10 13.11 12.54 15.65
CA LEU A 10 12.63 12.91 14.32
C LEU A 10 11.83 11.77 13.67
N LEU A 11 12.30 10.53 13.83
CA LEU A 11 11.66 9.34 13.26
C LEU A 11 10.31 9.06 13.93
N VAL A 12 10.21 9.25 15.25
CA VAL A 12 8.95 9.15 16.01
C VAL A 12 7.97 10.25 15.62
N LEU A 13 8.43 11.49 15.39
CA LEU A 13 7.58 12.59 14.93
C LEU A 13 7.04 12.38 13.51
N LEU A 14 7.78 11.70 12.64
CA LEU A 14 7.38 11.44 11.25
C LEU A 14 6.56 10.15 11.09
N ALA A 15 6.56 9.25 12.08
CA ALA A 15 5.82 7.99 12.04
C ALA A 15 4.32 8.13 11.69
N PRO A 16 3.56 9.14 12.19
CA PRO A 16 2.15 9.30 11.85
C PRO A 16 1.90 9.55 10.36
N MET A 17 2.81 10.28 9.69
CA MET A 17 2.68 10.57 8.26
C MET A 17 2.78 9.30 7.41
N PHE A 18 3.59 8.32 7.83
CA PHE A 18 3.72 7.05 7.13
C PHE A 18 2.52 6.14 7.36
N LEU A 19 1.88 6.22 8.53
CA LEU A 19 0.67 5.46 8.85
C LEU A 19 -0.56 5.99 8.12
N TRP A 20 -0.63 7.30 7.87
CA TRP A 20 -1.74 7.93 7.15
C TRP A 20 -1.56 7.96 5.62
N ALA A 21 -0.40 7.53 5.12
CA ALA A 21 -0.18 7.36 3.68
C ALA A 21 -0.85 6.08 3.12
N TRP A 22 -1.41 5.23 3.98
CA TRP A 22 -2.16 4.07 3.53
C TRP A 22 -3.56 4.45 3.04
N PRO A 23 -4.04 3.83 1.94
CA PRO A 23 -5.39 4.09 1.43
C PRO A 23 -6.43 3.91 2.54
N GLN A 24 -7.24 4.93 2.78
CA GLN A 24 -8.30 4.87 3.78
C GLN A 24 -9.60 4.32 3.17
N PRO A 25 -10.50 3.74 3.97
CA PRO A 25 -11.84 3.42 3.51
C PRO A 25 -12.53 4.67 2.94
N GLY A 26 -13.01 4.59 1.70
CA GLY A 26 -13.63 5.70 0.98
C GLY A 26 -12.70 6.38 -0.04
N ASP A 27 -11.38 6.23 0.09
CA ASP A 27 -10.45 6.65 -0.95
C ASP A 27 -10.51 5.70 -2.15
N PRO A 28 -10.25 6.19 -3.38
CA PRO A 28 -10.01 5.31 -4.51
C PRO A 28 -8.85 4.35 -4.21
N ALA A 29 -9.08 3.05 -4.38
CA ALA A 29 -8.02 2.06 -4.23
C ALA A 29 -6.88 2.34 -5.24
N PRO A 30 -5.60 2.19 -4.82
CA PRO A 30 -4.46 2.48 -5.67
C PRO A 30 -4.37 1.46 -6.82
N ASN A 31 -3.83 1.91 -7.96
CA ASN A 31 -3.57 1.01 -9.08
C ASN A 31 -2.34 0.15 -8.79
N ILE A 32 -2.50 -1.17 -8.84
CA ILE A 32 -1.42 -2.15 -8.79
C ILE A 32 -1.41 -2.98 -10.06
N SER A 33 -0.22 -3.31 -10.56
CA SER A 33 -0.02 -4.21 -11.70
C SER A 33 0.40 -5.58 -11.18
N VAL A 34 -0.39 -6.61 -11.44
CA VAL A 34 -0.12 -8.00 -11.02
C VAL A 34 -0.16 -8.90 -12.24
N PRO A 35 0.85 -9.76 -12.46
CA PRO A 35 0.79 -10.76 -13.51
C PRO A 35 -0.15 -11.91 -13.12
N ASP A 36 -0.87 -12.46 -14.10
CA ASP A 36 -1.63 -13.69 -13.93
C ASP A 36 -0.75 -14.96 -14.12
N THR A 37 -1.38 -16.12 -14.13
CA THR A 37 -0.70 -17.41 -14.36
C THR A 37 -0.20 -17.61 -15.80
N ALA A 38 -0.65 -16.78 -16.73
CA ALA A 38 -0.17 -16.73 -18.12
C ALA A 38 0.88 -15.62 -18.33
N TRP A 39 1.34 -14.96 -17.26
CA TRP A 39 2.26 -13.83 -17.28
C TRP A 39 1.72 -12.57 -17.97
N GLN A 40 0.40 -12.47 -18.11
CA GLN A 40 -0.26 -11.28 -18.61
C GLN A 40 -0.41 -10.25 -17.47
N PRO A 41 0.04 -9.00 -17.64
CA PRO A 41 -0.12 -7.96 -16.62
C PRO A 41 -1.56 -7.47 -16.56
N HIS A 42 -2.08 -7.32 -15.33
CA HIS A 42 -3.39 -6.75 -15.05
C HIS A 42 -3.30 -5.59 -14.06
N THR A 43 -3.98 -4.49 -14.35
CA THR A 43 -4.03 -3.29 -13.51
C THR A 43 -5.34 -3.21 -12.72
N ILE A 44 -5.25 -3.42 -11.41
CA ILE A 44 -6.39 -3.40 -10.48
C ILE A 44 -6.33 -2.12 -9.64
N PRO A 45 -7.44 -1.38 -9.42
CA PRO A 45 -8.80 -1.64 -9.91
C PRO A 45 -9.11 -1.01 -11.28
N ALA A 46 -8.15 -0.37 -11.96
CA ALA A 46 -8.40 0.38 -13.19
C ALA A 46 -9.15 -0.40 -14.29
N GLU A 47 -8.82 -1.68 -14.47
CA GLU A 47 -9.49 -2.56 -15.45
C GLU A 47 -10.92 -2.95 -15.06
N TYR A 48 -11.27 -2.86 -13.78
CA TYR A 48 -12.53 -3.33 -13.21
C TYR A 48 -13.43 -2.19 -12.73
N ARG A 49 -13.28 -0.99 -13.28
CA ARG A 49 -14.12 0.17 -12.93
C ARG A 49 -15.60 -0.16 -13.07
N GLY A 50 -16.41 0.31 -12.12
CA GLY A 50 -17.85 0.03 -12.05
C GLY A 50 -18.21 -1.32 -11.43
N HIS A 51 -17.24 -2.14 -11.04
CA HIS A 51 -17.47 -3.42 -10.38
C HIS A 51 -17.07 -3.36 -8.91
N VAL A 52 -17.70 -4.20 -8.09
CA VAL A 52 -17.26 -4.46 -6.71
C VAL A 52 -16.21 -5.58 -6.77
N VAL A 53 -14.97 -5.26 -6.43
CA VAL A 53 -13.84 -6.20 -6.46
C VAL A 53 -13.43 -6.53 -5.02
N GLN A 54 -13.34 -7.83 -4.70
CA GLN A 54 -12.82 -8.31 -3.43
C GLN A 54 -11.40 -8.87 -3.63
N LEU A 55 -10.42 -8.32 -2.91
CA LEU A 55 -9.02 -8.72 -2.99
C LEU A 55 -8.67 -9.68 -1.85
N PHE A 56 -8.02 -10.79 -2.19
CA PHE A 56 -7.49 -11.75 -1.24
C PHE A 56 -5.97 -11.80 -1.36
N PHE A 57 -5.28 -11.41 -0.30
CA PHE A 57 -3.82 -11.48 -0.20
C PHE A 57 -3.43 -12.75 0.55
N TRP A 58 -2.58 -13.56 -0.05
CA TRP A 58 -2.06 -14.79 0.55
C TRP A 58 -0.58 -14.97 0.21
N GLN A 59 0.12 -15.69 1.06
CA GLN A 59 1.53 -16.07 0.87
C GLN A 59 1.65 -17.55 1.21
N SER A 60 2.24 -18.35 0.32
CA SER A 60 2.69 -19.70 0.66
C SER A 60 4.15 -19.62 1.11
N THR A 61 4.38 -19.96 2.38
CA THR A 61 5.73 -20.14 2.94
C THR A 61 6.26 -21.53 2.66
#